data_AF-A0A9W8X2N6-F1
#
_entry.id   AF-A0A9W8X2N6-F1
#
_cell.length_a   1.000
_cell.length_b   1.000
_cell.length_c   1.000
_cell.angle_alpha   90.00
_cell.angle_beta   90.00
_cell.angle_gamma   90.00
#
_symmetry.space_group_name_H-M   'P 1'
#
loop_
_entity.id
_entity.type
_entity.pdbx_description
1 polymer ?
#
loop_
_entity_poly.entity_id
_entity_poly.type
_entity_poly.pdbx_seq_one_letter_code
_entity_poly.pdbx_strand_id
1 'polypeptide(L)'
;MALTWSRLFTILNCSTLFCSLALVGLSPAIVYLTAHGVHRMNEAYPQGYYRWYRGPSWDIGNRQDVRLMFGSTNEEMLYTAGAAGALCGLVGIVGFFLARQTHKPSTQKATLLFQVLPSSIAFLITFIAFIFTQVVYDTNNRGQCDWTKGYNPNTVFHCTREQAACNIVGYFLLSDDTWDVQGIYNTQRSICGETQTGRHLLAPLFVASVLFCGVAVGKLLVEKREDRFVESADERFDRLARQVE
;
A
#
# COMPACT_ATOMS: atom_id res chain seq x y z
N MET A 1 16.88 5.42 -34.26
CA MET A 1 18.00 5.83 -33.37
C MET A 1 18.27 4.67 -32.42
N ALA A 2 19.44 4.04 -32.48
CA ALA A 2 19.78 2.93 -31.58
C ALA A 2 20.02 3.46 -30.15
N LEU A 3 19.44 2.81 -29.14
CA LEU A 3 19.64 3.15 -27.74
C LEU A 3 21.06 2.69 -27.32
N THR A 4 21.94 3.61 -26.97
CA THR A 4 23.28 3.25 -26.45
C THR A 4 23.20 2.80 -24.99
N TRP A 5 24.09 1.90 -24.55
CA TRP A 5 24.11 1.35 -23.19
C TRP A 5 24.15 2.44 -22.10
N SER A 6 24.97 3.47 -22.31
CA SER A 6 25.05 4.63 -21.42
C SER A 6 23.70 5.35 -21.27
N ARG A 7 22.95 5.56 -22.37
CA ARG A 7 21.61 6.18 -22.31
C ARG A 7 20.62 5.29 -21.58
N LEU A 8 20.70 3.96 -21.74
CA LEU A 8 19.84 3.01 -21.05
C LEU A 8 20.06 3.06 -19.53
N PHE A 9 21.32 3.11 -19.06
CA PHE A 9 21.64 3.25 -17.65
C PHE A 9 21.11 4.56 -17.06
N THR A 10 21.24 5.68 -17.78
CA THR A 10 20.69 6.96 -17.32
C THR A 10 19.17 6.89 -17.18
N ILE A 11 18.47 6.32 -18.18
CA ILE A 11 17.01 6.14 -18.12
C ILE A 11 16.63 5.29 -16.91
N LEU A 12 17.26 4.14 -16.72
CA LEU A 12 16.96 3.24 -15.60
C LEU A 12 17.23 3.89 -14.25
N ASN A 13 18.31 4.68 -14.12
CA ASN A 13 18.60 5.42 -12.90
C ASN A 13 17.56 6.52 -12.62
N CYS A 14 17.15 7.29 -13.63
CA CYS A 14 16.09 8.28 -13.49
C CYS A 14 14.74 7.64 -13.15
N SER A 15 14.40 6.51 -13.79
CA SER A 15 13.18 5.75 -13.48
C SER A 15 13.19 5.20 -12.05
N THR A 16 14.35 4.77 -11.55
CA THR A 16 14.51 4.32 -10.16
C THR A 16 14.20 5.47 -9.20
N LEU A 17 14.79 6.65 -9.43
CA LEU A 17 14.55 7.82 -8.60
C LEU A 17 13.07 8.23 -8.63
N PHE A 18 12.45 8.27 -9.81
CA PHE A 18 11.03 8.61 -9.96
C PHE A 18 10.12 7.64 -9.20
N CYS A 19 10.30 6.33 -9.37
CA CYS A 19 9.49 5.32 -8.66
C CYS A 19 9.74 5.38 -7.15
N SER A 20 10.98 5.65 -6.74
CA SER A 20 11.32 5.80 -5.31
C SER A 20 10.63 7.00 -4.68
N LEU A 21 10.61 8.14 -5.36
CA LEU A 21 9.89 9.33 -4.91
C LEU A 21 8.38 9.11 -4.89
N ALA A 22 7.83 8.40 -5.87
CA ALA A 22 6.42 8.02 -5.88
C ALA A 22 6.06 7.14 -4.68
N LEU A 23 6.89 6.13 -4.35
CA LEU A 23 6.72 5.28 -3.17
C LEU A 23 6.78 6.11 -1.88
N VAL A 24 7.74 7.02 -1.74
CA VAL A 24 7.86 7.92 -0.57
C VAL A 24 6.72 8.94 -0.50
N GLY A 25 6.14 9.37 -1.61
CA GLY A 25 5.01 10.30 -1.61
C GLY A 25 3.69 9.62 -1.28
N LEU A 26 3.41 8.46 -1.88
CA LEU A 26 2.17 7.72 -1.69
C LEU A 26 2.09 7.06 -0.31
N SER A 27 3.20 6.58 0.22
CA SER A 27 3.20 5.81 1.47
C SER A 27 2.72 6.60 2.70
N PRO A 28 3.25 7.80 2.99
CA PRO A 28 2.74 8.64 4.08
C PRO A 28 1.29 9.06 3.86
N ALA A 29 0.87 9.29 2.61
CA ALA A 29 -0.51 9.63 2.31
C ALA A 29 -1.47 8.49 2.68
N ILE A 30 -1.12 7.24 2.35
CA ILE A 30 -1.89 6.05 2.75
C ILE A 30 -1.94 5.92 4.27
N VAL A 31 -0.79 6.01 4.94
CA VAL A 31 -0.72 5.89 6.42
C VAL A 31 -1.54 7.00 7.08
N TYR A 32 -1.39 8.25 6.63
CA TYR A 32 -2.12 9.39 7.16
C TYR A 32 -3.62 9.26 6.97
N LEU A 33 -4.09 8.98 5.74
CA LEU A 33 -5.53 8.87 5.46
C LEU A 33 -6.16 7.68 6.19
N THR A 34 -5.42 6.57 6.32
CA THR A 34 -5.89 5.41 7.09
C THR A 34 -5.99 5.76 8.58
N ALA A 35 -4.95 6.35 9.17
CA ALA A 35 -4.94 6.72 10.58
C ALA A 35 -5.99 7.79 10.91
N HIS A 36 -6.11 8.80 10.07
CA HIS A 36 -7.09 9.87 10.20
C HIS A 36 -8.52 9.35 10.07
N GLY A 37 -8.78 8.47 9.10
CA GLY A 37 -10.07 7.80 8.93
C GLY A 37 -10.44 6.91 10.12
N VAL A 38 -9.48 6.15 10.66
CA VAL A 38 -9.67 5.33 11.87
C VAL A 38 -10.00 6.20 13.08
N HIS A 39 -9.25 7.29 13.27
CA HIS A 39 -9.45 8.20 14.39
C HIS A 39 -10.83 8.85 14.35
N ARG A 40 -11.20 9.48 13.23
CA ARG A 40 -12.53 10.08 13.06
C ARG A 40 -13.67 9.07 13.20
N MET A 41 -13.48 7.85 12.71
CA MET A 41 -14.49 6.81 12.87
C MET A 41 -14.66 6.42 14.34
N ASN A 42 -13.58 6.29 15.10
CA ASN A 42 -13.66 5.98 16.53
C ASN A 42 -14.26 7.14 17.34
N GLU A 43 -14.07 8.39 16.92
CA GLU A 43 -14.68 9.57 17.57
C GLU A 43 -16.17 9.67 17.27
N ALA A 44 -16.57 9.50 16.00
CA ALA A 44 -17.95 9.64 15.58
C ALA A 44 -18.81 8.41 15.92
N TYR A 45 -18.25 7.21 15.79
CA TYR A 45 -18.93 5.94 16.01
C TYR A 45 -18.00 4.96 16.74
N PRO A 46 -17.78 5.15 18.05
CA PRO A 46 -16.94 4.26 18.84
C PRO A 46 -17.50 2.83 18.88
N GLN A 47 -16.66 1.84 19.16
CA GLN A 47 -17.16 0.49 19.44
C GLN A 47 -18.05 0.51 20.68
N GLY A 48 -19.21 -0.16 20.64
CA GLY A 48 -20.20 -0.02 21.70
C GLY A 48 -21.53 -0.71 21.41
N TYR A 49 -22.54 -0.42 22.24
CA TYR A 49 -23.89 -0.93 22.06
C TYR A 49 -24.72 0.05 21.24
N TYR A 50 -25.36 -0.46 20.20
CA TYR A 50 -26.17 0.32 19.28
C TYR A 50 -27.52 -0.36 19.03
N ARG A 51 -28.52 0.47 18.73
CA ARG A 51 -29.78 0.03 18.13
C ARG A 51 -29.60 0.00 16.62
N TRP A 52 -29.73 -1.18 16.03
CA TRP A 52 -29.68 -1.40 14.60
C TRP A 52 -31.08 -1.60 14.04
N TYR A 53 -31.37 -0.96 12.91
CA TYR A 53 -32.64 -1.13 12.18
C TYR A 53 -32.38 -1.91 10.90
N ARG A 54 -33.11 -3.00 10.66
CA ARG A 54 -33.08 -3.71 9.37
C ARG A 54 -33.87 -2.91 8.34
N GLY A 55 -33.20 -1.97 7.68
CA GLY A 55 -33.84 -1.04 6.76
C GLY A 55 -33.92 0.36 7.36
N PRO A 56 -34.76 1.25 6.81
CA PRO A 56 -34.82 2.63 7.27
C PRO A 56 -35.07 2.72 8.77
N SER A 57 -34.41 3.69 9.43
CA SER A 57 -34.44 3.86 10.90
C SER A 57 -35.83 4.14 11.49
N TRP A 58 -36.86 4.32 10.66
CA TRP A 58 -38.25 4.50 11.05
C TRP A 58 -39.06 3.19 11.17
N ASP A 59 -38.52 2.04 10.74
CA ASP A 59 -39.19 0.74 10.87
C ASP A 59 -38.88 0.06 12.21
N ILE A 60 -39.71 0.36 13.22
CA ILE A 60 -39.55 -0.07 14.61
C ILE A 60 -39.66 -1.60 14.77
N GLY A 61 -40.39 -2.29 13.88
CA GLY A 61 -40.54 -3.75 13.91
C GLY A 61 -39.26 -4.52 13.62
N ASN A 62 -38.26 -3.83 13.07
CA ASN A 62 -36.98 -4.37 12.61
C ASN A 62 -35.79 -3.95 13.48
N ARG A 63 -36.05 -3.52 14.72
CA ARG A 63 -35.04 -3.06 15.69
C ARG A 63 -34.33 -4.22 16.37
N GLN A 64 -33.00 -4.19 16.41
CA GLN A 64 -32.16 -5.13 17.16
C GLN A 64 -31.09 -4.39 17.95
N ASP A 65 -30.85 -4.80 19.20
CA ASP A 65 -29.74 -4.31 20.00
C ASP A 65 -28.51 -5.18 19.72
N VAL A 66 -27.43 -4.55 19.26
CA VAL A 66 -26.19 -5.25 18.90
C VAL A 66 -24.97 -4.50 19.43
N ARG A 67 -23.89 -5.23 19.68
CA ARG A 67 -22.59 -4.64 20.03
C ARG A 67 -21.73 -4.53 18.78
N LEU A 68 -21.47 -3.30 18.32
CA LEU A 68 -20.62 -3.02 17.17
C LEU A 68 -19.15 -3.13 17.56
N MET A 69 -18.39 -3.95 16.83
CA MET A 69 -16.94 -4.06 16.96
C MET A 69 -16.27 -3.93 15.58
N PHE A 70 -15.18 -3.17 15.52
CA PHE A 70 -14.46 -2.98 14.27
C PHE A 70 -13.35 -4.01 14.06
N GLY A 71 -13.28 -4.59 12.87
CA GLY A 71 -12.15 -5.40 12.43
C GLY A 71 -11.02 -4.53 11.87
N SER A 72 -9.77 -4.79 12.28
CA SER A 72 -8.57 -4.04 11.87
C SER A 72 -7.81 -4.62 10.68
N THR A 73 -8.26 -5.76 10.14
CA THR A 73 -7.49 -6.55 9.17
C THR A 73 -7.12 -5.77 7.89
N ASN A 74 -7.98 -4.85 7.45
CA ASN A 74 -7.69 -4.00 6.28
C ASN A 74 -6.65 -2.91 6.61
N GLU A 75 -6.79 -2.28 7.77
CA GLU A 75 -5.96 -1.16 8.22
C GLU A 75 -4.51 -1.61 8.47
N GLU A 76 -4.33 -2.79 9.08
CA GLU A 76 -3.01 -3.40 9.30
C GLU A 76 -2.27 -3.65 7.98
N MET A 77 -2.98 -4.10 6.95
CA MET A 77 -2.41 -4.31 5.61
C MET A 77 -2.02 -2.99 4.94
N LEU A 78 -2.85 -1.94 5.08
CA LEU A 78 -2.56 -0.61 4.56
C LEU A 78 -1.33 0.01 5.26
N TYR A 79 -1.22 -0.09 6.58
CA TYR A 79 -0.04 0.38 7.32
C TYR A 79 1.22 -0.38 6.92
N THR A 80 1.14 -1.71 6.81
CA THR A 80 2.28 -2.55 6.43
C THR A 80 2.77 -2.24 5.03
N ALA A 81 1.84 -2.08 4.06
CA ALA A 81 2.18 -1.71 2.70
C ALA A 81 2.76 -0.30 2.59
N GLY A 82 2.18 0.67 3.31
CA GLY A 82 2.71 2.02 3.41
C GLY A 82 4.12 2.04 4.01
N ALA A 83 4.34 1.37 5.13
CA ALA A 83 5.67 1.30 5.76
C ALA A 83 6.71 0.66 4.83
N ALA A 84 6.37 -0.48 4.22
CA ALA A 84 7.25 -1.17 3.27
C ALA A 84 7.56 -0.30 2.04
N GLY A 85 6.55 0.38 1.49
CA GLY A 85 6.70 1.31 0.37
C GLY A 85 7.64 2.48 0.70
N ALA A 86 7.45 3.12 1.86
CA ALA A 86 8.29 4.23 2.30
C ALA A 86 9.75 3.79 2.49
N LEU A 87 9.98 2.66 3.18
CA LEU A 87 11.33 2.13 3.41
C LEU A 87 12.03 1.80 2.08
N CYS A 88 11.33 1.12 1.16
CA CYS A 88 11.94 0.75 -0.11
C CYS A 88 12.16 1.95 -1.03
N GLY A 89 11.28 2.95 -0.99
CA GLY A 89 11.49 4.23 -1.66
C GLY A 89 12.71 4.98 -1.11
N LEU A 90 12.89 5.05 0.21
CA LEU A 90 14.08 5.65 0.82
C LEU A 90 15.37 4.92 0.40
N VAL A 91 15.36 3.57 0.41
CA VAL A 91 16.50 2.78 -0.05
C VAL A 91 16.79 3.03 -1.53
N GLY A 92 15.77 3.18 -2.37
CA GLY A 92 15.92 3.53 -3.78
C GLY A 92 16.55 4.90 -4.00
N ILE A 93 16.16 5.92 -3.22
CA ILE A 93 16.76 7.26 -3.25
C ILE A 93 18.23 7.20 -2.83
N VAL A 94 18.53 6.56 -1.69
CA VAL A 94 19.90 6.41 -1.19
C VAL A 94 20.76 5.66 -2.22
N GLY A 95 20.25 4.56 -2.76
CA GLY A 95 20.92 3.77 -3.78
C GLY A 95 21.20 4.55 -5.07
N PHE A 96 20.31 5.45 -5.48
CA PHE A 96 20.55 6.35 -6.63
C PHE A 96 21.75 7.28 -6.37
N PHE A 97 21.82 7.91 -5.19
CA PHE A 97 22.94 8.79 -4.85
C PHE A 97 24.26 8.04 -4.69
N LEU A 98 24.24 6.85 -4.09
CA LEU A 98 25.43 6.00 -3.97
C LEU A 98 25.94 5.54 -5.33
N ALA A 99 25.05 5.13 -6.24
CA ALA A 99 25.42 4.73 -7.60
C ALA A 99 26.02 5.89 -8.42
N ARG A 100 25.63 7.13 -8.13
CA ARG A 100 26.21 8.33 -8.78
C ARG A 100 27.61 8.66 -8.27
N GLN A 101 27.94 8.32 -7.02
CA GLN A 101 29.23 8.61 -6.41
C GLN A 101 30.27 7.50 -6.63
N THR A 102 29.84 6.27 -6.89
CA THR A 102 30.74 5.11 -7.01
C THR A 102 31.19 4.89 -8.46
N HIS A 103 32.43 5.30 -8.76
CA HIS A 103 33.10 5.01 -10.04
C HIS A 103 33.74 3.61 -10.13
N LYS A 104 33.68 2.80 -9.05
CA LYS A 104 34.37 1.50 -8.97
C LYS A 104 33.41 0.33 -9.24
N PRO A 105 33.77 -0.63 -10.11
CA PRO A 105 32.89 -1.72 -10.55
C PRO A 105 32.55 -2.75 -9.46
N SER A 106 33.40 -2.94 -8.44
CA SER A 106 33.11 -3.88 -7.33
C SER A 106 32.01 -3.37 -6.39
N THR A 107 31.91 -2.05 -6.21
CA THR A 107 30.89 -1.42 -5.37
C THR A 107 29.54 -1.32 -6.09
N GLN A 108 29.51 -1.28 -7.43
CA GLN A 108 28.28 -1.27 -8.22
C GLN A 108 27.42 -2.52 -7.98
N LYS A 109 28.01 -3.72 -7.98
CA LYS A 109 27.30 -5.00 -7.74
C LYS A 109 26.61 -5.07 -6.38
N ALA A 110 27.27 -4.59 -5.33
CA ALA A 110 26.67 -4.49 -4.00
C ALA A 110 25.50 -3.50 -3.98
N THR A 111 25.65 -2.37 -4.65
CA THR A 111 24.63 -1.31 -4.72
C THR A 111 23.36 -1.78 -5.44
N LEU A 112 23.47 -2.67 -6.43
CA LEU A 112 22.32 -3.29 -7.12
C LEU A 112 21.59 -4.32 -6.27
N LEU A 113 22.33 -5.18 -5.56
CA LEU A 113 21.71 -6.11 -4.60
C LEU A 113 20.94 -5.35 -3.52
N PHE A 114 21.47 -4.21 -3.07
CA PHE A 114 20.80 -3.29 -2.15
C PHE A 114 19.54 -2.62 -2.74
N GLN A 115 19.35 -2.60 -4.06
CA GLN A 115 18.13 -2.09 -4.70
C GLN A 115 17.13 -3.21 -5.01
N VAL A 116 17.60 -4.34 -5.54
CA VAL A 116 16.75 -5.45 -6.01
C VAL A 116 16.01 -6.12 -4.85
N LEU A 117 16.69 -6.42 -3.75
CA LEU A 117 16.08 -7.17 -2.65
C LEU A 117 14.98 -6.37 -1.95
N PRO A 118 15.17 -5.08 -1.56
CA PRO A 118 14.09 -4.26 -1.04
C PRO A 118 12.96 -4.04 -2.04
N SER A 119 13.27 -3.81 -3.33
CA SER A 119 12.23 -3.63 -4.35
C SER A 119 11.33 -4.87 -4.51
N SER A 120 11.91 -6.06 -4.39
CA SER A 120 11.18 -7.34 -4.47
C SER A 120 10.29 -7.54 -3.24
N ILE A 121 10.78 -7.18 -2.04
CA ILE A 121 10.00 -7.23 -0.79
C ILE A 121 8.84 -6.25 -0.85
N ALA A 122 9.07 -5.00 -1.27
CA ALA A 122 7.99 -4.02 -1.45
C ALA A 122 6.95 -4.52 -2.45
N PHE A 123 7.37 -5.08 -3.59
CA PHE A 123 6.45 -5.67 -4.55
C PHE A 123 5.58 -6.76 -3.92
N LEU A 124 6.18 -7.73 -3.21
CA LEU A 124 5.42 -8.81 -2.58
C LEU A 124 4.43 -8.30 -1.53
N ILE A 125 4.86 -7.40 -0.64
CA ILE A 125 4.01 -6.86 0.42
C ILE A 125 2.86 -6.04 -0.17
N THR A 126 3.15 -5.15 -1.11
CA THR A 126 2.12 -4.33 -1.76
C THR A 126 1.19 -5.15 -2.64
N PHE A 127 1.67 -6.24 -3.25
CA PHE A 127 0.83 -7.20 -3.99
C PHE A 127 -0.15 -7.91 -3.05
N ILE A 128 0.34 -8.46 -1.93
CA ILE A 128 -0.51 -9.11 -0.93
C ILE A 128 -1.56 -8.12 -0.42
N ALA A 129 -1.14 -6.91 -0.03
CA ALA A 129 -2.05 -5.88 0.42
C ALA A 129 -3.06 -5.49 -0.68
N PHE A 130 -2.64 -5.37 -1.94
CA PHE A 130 -3.54 -5.06 -3.05
C PHE A 130 -4.60 -6.15 -3.23
N ILE A 131 -4.22 -7.42 -3.22
CA ILE A 131 -5.18 -8.54 -3.32
C ILE A 131 -6.16 -8.52 -2.14
N PHE A 132 -5.69 -8.35 -0.90
CA PHE A 132 -6.55 -8.37 0.27
C PHE A 132 -7.49 -7.17 0.37
N THR A 133 -7.01 -5.97 0.04
CA THR A 133 -7.79 -4.74 0.23
C THR A 133 -8.60 -4.33 -1.00
N GLN A 134 -8.20 -4.71 -2.21
CA GLN A 134 -8.93 -4.38 -3.44
C GLN A 134 -9.74 -5.58 -3.93
N VAL A 135 -9.11 -6.73 -4.17
CA VAL A 135 -9.78 -7.88 -4.79
C VAL A 135 -10.72 -8.59 -3.81
N VAL A 136 -10.20 -9.03 -2.66
CA VAL A 136 -11.00 -9.81 -1.68
C VAL A 136 -12.12 -8.97 -1.08
N TYR A 137 -11.85 -7.68 -0.84
CA TYR A 137 -12.83 -6.75 -0.31
C TYR A 137 -13.97 -6.46 -1.30
N ASP A 138 -13.68 -6.26 -2.60
CA ASP A 138 -14.72 -5.93 -3.59
C ASP A 138 -15.45 -7.18 -4.15
N THR A 139 -14.82 -8.36 -4.22
CA THR A 139 -15.44 -9.56 -4.84
C THR A 139 -16.31 -10.40 -3.92
N ASN A 140 -16.09 -10.41 -2.60
CA ASN A 140 -16.79 -11.34 -1.71
C ASN A 140 -18.21 -10.89 -1.31
N ASN A 141 -18.75 -9.84 -1.94
CA ASN A 141 -20.13 -9.32 -1.78
C ASN A 141 -20.67 -9.27 -0.33
N ARG A 142 -19.74 -9.09 0.62
CA ARG A 142 -19.89 -8.96 2.08
C ARG A 142 -18.61 -8.35 2.62
N GLY A 143 -18.37 -7.08 2.32
CA GLY A 143 -17.29 -6.32 2.95
C GLY A 143 -17.41 -6.45 4.48
N GLN A 144 -16.63 -7.38 5.04
CA GLN A 144 -16.33 -7.75 6.43
C GLN A 144 -17.38 -7.60 7.55
N CYS A 145 -18.63 -7.30 7.24
CA CYS A 145 -19.67 -7.14 8.24
C CYS A 145 -20.41 -8.47 8.38
N ASP A 146 -20.35 -9.06 9.57
CA ASP A 146 -20.96 -10.36 9.88
C ASP A 146 -22.46 -10.17 10.09
N TRP A 147 -23.18 -9.96 8.97
CA TRP A 147 -24.62 -9.75 8.95
C TRP A 147 -25.36 -10.88 9.66
N THR A 148 -24.89 -12.13 9.51
CA THR A 148 -25.41 -13.30 10.21
C THR A 148 -25.41 -13.15 11.73
N LYS A 149 -24.36 -12.58 12.32
CA LYS A 149 -24.37 -12.24 13.75
C LYS A 149 -25.24 -11.03 14.04
N GLY A 150 -25.17 -9.99 13.21
CA GLY A 150 -25.98 -8.77 13.38
C GLY A 150 -27.48 -9.08 13.44
N TYR A 151 -27.93 -10.12 12.74
CA TYR A 151 -29.33 -10.57 12.72
C TYR A 151 -29.82 -11.20 14.03
N ASN A 152 -28.96 -11.48 14.99
CA ASN A 152 -29.34 -12.04 16.28
C ASN A 152 -29.27 -10.94 17.36
N PRO A 153 -30.28 -10.79 18.23
CA PRO A 153 -30.23 -9.80 19.30
C PRO A 153 -29.11 -10.13 20.30
N ASN A 154 -28.51 -9.11 20.91
CA ASN A 154 -27.45 -9.21 21.92
C ASN A 154 -26.16 -9.88 21.42
N THR A 155 -25.90 -9.90 20.13
CA THR A 155 -24.67 -10.45 19.56
C THR A 155 -23.63 -9.36 19.27
N VAL A 156 -22.41 -9.84 19.06
CA VAL A 156 -21.32 -9.00 18.58
C VAL A 156 -21.38 -8.94 17.06
N PHE A 157 -21.66 -7.75 16.55
CA PHE A 157 -21.63 -7.44 15.14
C PHE A 157 -20.25 -6.92 14.75
N HIS A 158 -19.48 -7.75 14.05
CA HIS A 158 -18.16 -7.37 13.54
C HIS A 158 -18.29 -6.72 12.17
N CYS A 159 -17.57 -5.64 11.93
CA CYS A 159 -17.57 -4.94 10.65
C CYS A 159 -16.27 -4.15 10.47
N THR A 160 -15.77 -3.94 9.26
CA THR A 160 -14.65 -2.99 9.05
C THR A 160 -15.10 -1.56 9.22
N ARG A 161 -14.20 -0.67 9.62
CA ARG A 161 -14.49 0.77 9.75
C ARG A 161 -14.97 1.41 8.45
N GLU A 162 -14.31 1.11 7.32
CA GLU A 162 -14.74 1.63 6.01
C GLU A 162 -16.18 1.22 5.67
N GLN A 163 -16.54 -0.05 5.84
CA GLN A 163 -17.91 -0.51 5.59
C GLN A 163 -18.92 0.04 6.58
N ALA A 164 -18.57 0.11 7.85
CA ALA A 164 -19.42 0.74 8.85
C ALA A 164 -19.69 2.18 8.45
N ALA A 165 -18.64 2.95 8.13
CA ALA A 165 -18.74 4.34 7.68
C ALA A 165 -19.52 4.50 6.37
N CYS A 166 -19.36 3.62 5.39
CA CYS A 166 -20.01 3.78 4.09
C CYS A 166 -21.45 3.26 4.07
N ASN A 167 -21.74 2.15 4.76
CA ASN A 167 -22.94 1.37 4.50
C ASN A 167 -23.85 1.13 5.72
N ILE A 168 -23.33 1.16 6.96
CA ILE A 168 -24.12 0.67 8.12
C ILE A 168 -24.43 1.75 9.14
N VAL A 169 -23.53 2.73 9.32
CA VAL A 169 -23.66 3.81 10.30
C VAL A 169 -25.02 4.53 10.21
N GLY A 170 -25.55 4.78 9.01
CA GLY A 170 -26.86 5.43 8.84
C GLY A 170 -28.06 4.63 9.38
N TYR A 171 -27.87 3.36 9.72
CA TYR A 171 -28.89 2.46 10.29
C TYR A 171 -28.69 2.19 11.79
N PHE A 172 -27.66 2.79 12.39
CA PHE A 172 -27.39 2.70 13.82
C PHE A 172 -27.83 3.97 14.54
N LEU A 173 -28.54 3.80 15.65
CA LEU A 173 -28.76 4.85 16.64
C LEU A 173 -27.99 4.46 17.91
N LEU A 174 -27.24 5.41 18.49
CA LEU A 174 -26.73 5.22 19.85
C LEU A 174 -27.92 4.95 20.77
N SER A 175 -27.80 3.96 21.66
CA SER A 175 -28.90 3.54 22.55
C SER A 175 -29.48 4.70 23.37
N ASP A 176 -28.70 5.75 23.63
CA ASP A 176 -29.04 6.82 24.57
C ASP A 176 -29.26 8.20 23.93
N ASP A 177 -29.04 8.40 22.62
CA ASP A 177 -29.11 9.73 22.00
C ASP A 177 -30.29 9.95 21.05
N THR A 178 -30.89 11.13 21.18
CA THR A 178 -32.05 11.60 20.42
C THR A 178 -31.66 12.18 19.05
N TRP A 179 -32.10 11.51 17.98
CA TRP A 179 -32.74 12.08 16.77
C TRP A 179 -32.03 13.20 15.95
N ASP A 180 -30.70 13.37 15.99
CA ASP A 180 -30.01 14.22 14.98
C ASP A 180 -29.54 13.40 13.76
N VAL A 181 -30.51 13.01 12.94
CA VAL A 181 -30.31 12.20 11.73
C VAL A 181 -29.44 12.92 10.69
N GLN A 182 -29.45 14.26 10.66
CA GLN A 182 -28.80 15.03 9.60
C GLN A 182 -27.29 15.25 9.85
N GLY A 183 -26.89 15.37 11.12
CA GLY A 183 -25.47 15.29 11.52
C GLY A 183 -24.83 13.94 11.18
N ILE A 184 -25.59 12.85 11.36
CA ILE A 184 -25.17 11.47 11.07
C ILE A 184 -24.84 11.30 9.58
N TYR A 185 -25.70 11.76 8.66
CA TYR A 185 -25.51 11.64 7.21
C TYR A 185 -24.31 12.42 6.66
N ASN A 186 -24.10 13.66 7.11
CA ASN A 186 -22.95 14.46 6.66
C ASN A 186 -21.61 13.89 7.15
N THR A 187 -21.61 13.35 8.37
CA THR A 187 -20.45 12.70 8.99
C THR A 187 -20.13 11.37 8.28
N GLN A 188 -21.16 10.61 7.90
CA GLN A 188 -21.05 9.36 7.13
C GLN A 188 -20.33 9.58 5.80
N ARG A 189 -20.73 10.61 5.03
CA ARG A 189 -20.19 10.86 3.69
C ARG A 189 -18.71 11.29 3.71
N SER A 190 -18.33 12.11 4.70
CA SER A 190 -16.94 12.56 4.87
C SER A 190 -16.01 11.42 5.29
N ILE A 191 -16.38 10.65 6.32
CA ILE A 191 -15.56 9.56 6.86
C ILE A 191 -15.44 8.40 5.85
N CYS A 192 -16.52 8.08 5.13
CA CYS A 192 -16.48 7.08 4.04
C CYS A 192 -15.49 7.49 2.94
N GLY A 193 -15.54 8.75 2.49
CA GLY A 193 -14.63 9.25 1.45
C GLY A 193 -13.15 9.14 1.86
N GLU A 194 -12.81 9.50 3.09
CA GLU A 194 -11.43 9.44 3.60
C GLU A 194 -10.90 8.00 3.70
N THR A 195 -11.70 7.09 4.27
CA THR A 195 -11.34 5.67 4.41
C THR A 195 -11.22 4.96 3.06
N GLN A 196 -12.15 5.23 2.14
CA GLN A 196 -12.12 4.68 0.78
C GLN A 196 -10.93 5.20 -0.04
N THR A 197 -10.57 6.48 0.14
CA THR A 197 -9.41 7.08 -0.55
C THR A 197 -8.10 6.44 -0.08
N GLY A 198 -7.95 6.18 1.23
CA GLY A 198 -6.79 5.48 1.77
C GLY A 198 -6.59 4.08 1.14
N ARG A 199 -7.68 3.33 0.98
CA ARG A 199 -7.68 2.03 0.28
C ARG A 199 -7.29 2.15 -1.19
N HIS A 200 -7.90 3.10 -1.91
CA HIS A 200 -7.66 3.28 -3.35
C HIS A 200 -6.27 3.78 -3.71
N LEU A 201 -5.60 4.49 -2.80
CA LEU A 201 -4.19 4.86 -2.96
C LEU A 201 -3.24 3.65 -2.94
N LEU A 202 -3.69 2.48 -2.50
CA LEU A 202 -2.89 1.27 -2.58
C LEU A 202 -2.66 0.80 -4.02
N ALA A 203 -3.59 1.07 -4.94
CA ALA A 203 -3.44 0.73 -6.36
C ALA A 203 -2.25 1.46 -7.01
N PRO A 204 -2.12 2.80 -6.95
CA PRO A 204 -0.94 3.48 -7.45
C PRO A 204 0.33 3.13 -6.66
N LEU A 205 0.25 2.81 -5.37
CA LEU A 205 1.41 2.30 -4.61
C LEU A 205 1.90 0.95 -5.16
N PHE A 206 0.99 0.03 -5.44
CA PHE A 206 1.29 -1.25 -6.07
C PHE A 206 1.92 -1.05 -7.45
N VAL A 207 1.34 -0.19 -8.30
CA VAL A 207 1.92 0.13 -9.63
C VAL A 207 3.34 0.69 -9.49
N ALA A 208 3.57 1.63 -8.56
CA ALA A 208 4.89 2.17 -8.31
C ALA A 208 5.89 1.09 -7.86
N SER A 209 5.45 0.14 -7.02
CA SER A 209 6.29 -0.99 -6.57
C SER A 209 6.66 -1.95 -7.70
N VAL A 210 5.72 -2.25 -8.60
CA VAL A 210 5.93 -3.12 -9.77
C VAL A 210 6.93 -2.47 -10.72
N LEU A 211 6.75 -1.17 -11.00
CA LEU A 211 7.69 -0.42 -11.82
C LEU A 211 9.07 -0.36 -11.18
N PHE A 212 9.15 -0.12 -9.87
CA PHE A 212 10.42 -0.08 -9.14
C PHE A 212 11.15 -1.43 -9.21
N CYS A 213 10.46 -2.53 -8.95
CA CYS A 213 11.00 -3.88 -9.07
C CYS A 213 11.44 -4.20 -10.50
N GLY A 214 10.61 -3.87 -11.49
CA GLY A 214 10.92 -4.06 -12.91
C GLY A 214 12.16 -3.30 -13.36
N VAL A 215 12.32 -2.04 -12.92
CA VAL A 215 13.51 -1.22 -13.20
C VAL A 215 14.75 -1.80 -12.50
N ALA A 216 14.63 -2.24 -11.25
CA ALA A 216 15.74 -2.83 -10.50
C ALA A 216 16.24 -4.14 -11.17
N VAL A 217 15.33 -5.01 -11.59
CA VAL A 217 15.67 -6.23 -12.36
C VAL A 217 16.25 -5.84 -13.72
N GLY A 218 15.68 -4.86 -14.40
CA GLY A 218 16.18 -4.34 -15.68
C GLY A 218 17.63 -3.87 -15.59
N LYS A 219 17.98 -3.11 -14.55
CA LYS A 219 19.36 -2.70 -14.29
C LYS A 219 20.30 -3.88 -14.12
N LEU A 220 19.92 -4.87 -13.31
CA LEU A 220 20.72 -6.06 -13.08
C LEU A 220 20.97 -6.84 -14.38
N LEU A 221 19.97 -6.94 -15.25
CA LEU A 221 20.11 -7.60 -16.56
C LEU A 221 21.01 -6.82 -17.53
N VAL A 222 20.93 -5.49 -17.52
CA VAL A 222 21.77 -4.62 -18.34
C VAL A 222 23.23 -4.71 -17.90
N GLU A 223 23.50 -4.65 -16.60
CA GLU A 223 24.86 -4.76 -16.06
C GLU A 223 25.49 -6.12 -16.32
N LYS A 224 24.74 -7.22 -16.12
CA LYS A 224 25.20 -8.57 -16.49
C LYS A 224 25.50 -8.74 -17.99
N ARG A 225 24.94 -7.88 -18.83
CA ARG A 225 25.17 -7.92 -20.28
C ARG A 225 26.37 -7.06 -20.65
N GLU A 226 26.55 -5.89 -20.03
CA GLU A 226 27.74 -5.06 -20.22
C GLU A 226 29.02 -5.73 -19.69
N ASP A 227 28.96 -6.38 -18.51
CA ASP A 227 30.08 -7.18 -17.94
C ASP A 227 30.56 -8.29 -18.90
N ARG A 228 29.71 -8.76 -19.82
CA ARG A 228 30.10 -9.77 -20.83
C ARG A 228 30.81 -9.19 -22.04
N PHE A 229 30.75 -7.88 -22.26
CA PHE A 229 31.38 -7.20 -23.39
C PHE A 229 32.56 -6.32 -22.98
N VAL A 230 32.67 -5.98 -21.70
CA VAL A 230 33.83 -5.26 -21.15
C VAL A 230 34.82 -6.31 -20.66
N GLU A 231 35.92 -6.45 -21.39
CA GLU A 231 37.06 -7.28 -21.01
C GLU A 231 37.46 -7.02 -19.55
N SER A 232 37.39 -8.05 -18.74
CA SER A 232 37.63 -7.96 -17.31
C SER A 232 39.06 -7.49 -17.00
N ALA A 233 39.30 -6.93 -15.81
CA ALA A 233 40.63 -6.50 -15.41
C ALA A 233 41.64 -7.67 -15.44
N ASP A 234 41.17 -8.88 -15.13
CA ASP A 234 41.97 -10.11 -15.19
C ASP A 234 42.28 -10.50 -16.64
N GLU A 235 41.31 -10.43 -17.56
CA GLU A 235 41.55 -10.65 -18.99
C GLU A 235 42.50 -9.59 -19.58
N ARG A 236 42.40 -8.33 -19.13
CA ARG A 236 43.35 -7.27 -19.48
C ARG A 236 44.76 -7.56 -18.99
N PHE A 237 44.89 -8.05 -17.76
CA PHE A 237 46.17 -8.40 -17.17
C PHE A 237 46.79 -9.60 -17.89
N ASP A 238 46.01 -10.65 -18.17
CA ASP A 238 46.45 -11.83 -18.92
C ASP A 238 46.86 -11.50 -20.36
N ARG A 239 46.16 -10.57 -21.01
CA ARG A 239 46.55 -10.11 -22.35
C ARG A 239 47.85 -9.30 -22.30
N LEU A 240 48.01 -8.43 -21.31
CA LEU A 240 49.26 -7.67 -21.12
C LEU A 240 50.42 -8.59 -20.77
N ALA A 241 50.20 -9.63 -19.95
CA ALA A 241 51.21 -10.65 -19.64
C ALA A 241 51.65 -11.42 -20.89
N ARG A 242 50.71 -11.77 -21.78
CA ARG A 242 50.99 -12.42 -23.08
C ARG A 242 51.67 -11.52 -24.12
N GLN A 243 51.73 -10.21 -23.92
CA GLN A 243 52.41 -9.27 -24.82
C GLN A 243 53.85 -8.96 -24.40
N VAL A 244 54.26 -9.41 -23.21
CA VAL A 244 55.61 -9.18 -22.66
C VAL A 244 56.54 -10.39 -22.91
N GLU A 245 56.00 -11.54 -23.31
CA GLU A 245 56.74 -12.65 -23.94
C GLU A 245 56.90 -12.45 -25.45
#